data_AF-R1F9Q8-F1
#
_entry.id   AF-R1F9Q8-F1
#
_cell.length_a   1.000
_cell.length_b   1.000
_cell.length_c   1.000
_cell.angle_alpha   90.00
_cell.angle_beta   90.00
_cell.angle_gamma   90.00
#
_symmetry.space_group_name_H-M   'P 1'
#
loop_
_entity.id
_entity.type
_entity.pdbx_description
1 polymer ?
#
loop_
_entity_poly.entity_id
_entity_poly.type
_entity_poly.pdbx_seq_one_letter_code
_entity_poly.pdbx_strand_id
1 'polypeptide(L)'
;MSLHDEGTPSVIYHVVQKSLWDAALASGVNYFPPRYDIEGFIHATHEANLLLGVLNWRHPKHGFIYKHIEGTFLCLAIDTAVLTSPVKMEAAVPTESNPNPIAFPHIFGPILPLSCVTRQMEVVRDPQDGTFLSIEGICE
;
A
#
# COMPACT_ATOMS: atom_id res chain seq x y z
N MET A 1 -7.15 5.63 -23.93
CA MET A 1 -7.40 4.50 -23.02
C MET A 1 -7.06 4.99 -21.63
N SER A 2 -7.94 4.74 -20.65
CA SER A 2 -7.63 5.05 -19.25
C SER A 2 -6.38 4.27 -18.83
N LEU A 3 -5.47 4.90 -18.08
CA LEU A 3 -4.32 4.21 -17.48
C LEU A 3 -4.76 3.25 -16.36
N HIS A 4 -5.97 3.44 -15.84
CA HIS A 4 -6.51 2.70 -14.71
C HIS A 4 -7.72 1.86 -15.15
N ASP A 5 -7.88 0.69 -14.53
CA ASP A 5 -9.08 -0.13 -14.67
C ASP A 5 -10.34 0.68 -14.30
N GLU A 6 -11.45 0.34 -14.93
CA GLU A 6 -12.76 0.92 -14.61
C GLU A 6 -13.10 0.67 -13.13
N GLY A 7 -13.58 1.71 -12.43
CA GLY A 7 -13.90 1.63 -11.00
C GLY A 7 -12.70 1.82 -10.06
N THR A 8 -11.50 2.12 -10.58
CA THR A 8 -10.38 2.55 -9.75
C THR A 8 -10.77 3.80 -8.93
N PRO A 9 -10.61 3.79 -7.59
CA PRO A 9 -10.95 4.95 -6.76
C PRO A 9 -10.09 6.17 -7.07
N SER A 10 -10.59 7.37 -6.76
CA SER A 10 -9.81 8.63 -6.89
C SER A 10 -8.62 8.70 -5.92
N VAL A 11 -8.69 7.98 -4.80
CA VAL A 11 -7.61 7.89 -3.82
C VAL A 11 -7.38 6.43 -3.45
N ILE A 12 -6.12 6.01 -3.50
CA ILE A 12 -5.67 4.69 -3.03
C ILE A 12 -4.58 4.86 -1.97
N TYR A 13 -4.38 3.82 -1.16
CA TYR A 13 -3.51 3.88 0.01
C TYR A 13 -2.39 2.85 -0.07
N HIS A 14 -1.16 3.30 0.18
CA HIS A 14 0.02 2.43 0.17
C HIS A 14 0.85 2.69 1.42
N VAL A 15 1.32 1.63 2.09
CA VAL A 15 2.23 1.75 3.23
C VAL A 15 3.67 1.54 2.82
N VAL A 16 4.51 2.45 3.29
CA VAL A 16 5.95 2.50 3.02
C VAL A 16 6.73 2.53 4.32
N GLN A 17 7.96 2.00 4.31
CA GLN A 17 8.92 2.32 5.38
C GLN A 17 9.35 3.79 5.22
N LYS A 18 9.25 4.55 6.32
CA LYS A 18 9.55 5.99 6.32
C LYS A 18 10.96 6.29 5.81
N SER A 19 11.95 5.50 6.21
CA SER A 19 13.35 5.68 5.78
C SER A 19 13.52 5.57 4.27
N LEU A 20 12.86 4.61 3.61
CA LEU A 20 12.93 4.42 2.16
C LEU A 20 12.20 5.55 1.42
N TRP A 21 11.06 5.96 1.95
CA TRP A 21 10.29 7.06 1.40
C TRP A 21 11.03 8.39 1.47
N ASP A 22 11.57 8.72 2.65
CA ASP A 22 12.36 9.93 2.88
C ASP A 22 13.62 9.95 1.99
N ALA A 23 14.27 8.80 1.80
CA ALA A 23 15.43 8.69 0.91
C ALA A 23 15.07 8.96 -0.56
N ALA A 24 13.92 8.45 -1.02
CA ALA A 24 13.42 8.71 -2.37
C ALA A 24 13.09 10.20 -2.57
N LEU A 25 12.40 10.81 -1.58
CA LEU A 25 12.10 12.24 -1.55
C LEU A 25 13.37 13.09 -1.59
N ALA A 26 14.33 12.83 -0.70
CA ALA A 26 15.57 13.59 -0.59
C ALA A 26 16.44 13.50 -1.86
N SER A 27 16.39 12.35 -2.54
CA SER A 27 17.14 12.13 -3.78
C SER A 27 16.38 12.62 -5.03
N GLY A 28 15.12 13.04 -4.89
CA GLY A 28 14.26 13.43 -6.02
C GLY A 28 13.98 12.28 -6.99
N VAL A 29 14.05 11.03 -6.52
CA VAL A 29 13.84 9.84 -7.36
C VAL A 29 12.45 9.27 -7.17
N ASN A 30 12.02 8.53 -8.17
CA ASN A 30 10.81 7.74 -8.13
C ASN A 30 10.90 6.65 -7.06
N TYR A 31 9.82 6.45 -6.31
CA TYR A 31 9.75 5.41 -5.30
C TYR A 31 9.35 4.06 -5.91
N PHE A 32 10.09 3.02 -5.54
CA PHE A 32 9.72 1.61 -5.71
C PHE A 32 9.90 0.87 -4.37
N PRO A 33 8.98 -0.04 -4.00
CA PRO A 33 9.14 -0.87 -2.82
C PRO A 33 10.24 -1.92 -3.01
N PRO A 34 10.86 -2.45 -1.93
CA PRO A 34 11.99 -3.37 -2.01
C PRO A 34 11.78 -4.66 -2.84
N ARG A 35 10.53 -5.09 -3.04
CA ARG A 35 10.18 -6.32 -3.77
C ARG A 35 9.63 -6.07 -5.17
N TYR A 36 9.63 -4.83 -5.64
CA TYR A 36 9.05 -4.48 -6.94
C TYR A 36 9.66 -5.29 -8.10
N ASP A 37 10.97 -5.51 -8.12
CA ASP A 37 11.64 -6.27 -9.19
C ASP A 37 11.23 -7.76 -9.24
N ILE A 38 10.64 -8.27 -8.16
CA ILE A 38 10.19 -9.67 -8.04
C ILE A 38 8.68 -9.76 -8.27
N GLU A 39 7.91 -8.82 -7.73
CA GLU A 39 6.43 -8.83 -7.78
C GLU A 39 5.89 -8.16 -9.04
N GLY A 40 6.57 -7.14 -9.55
CA GLY A 40 6.23 -6.39 -10.75
C GLY A 40 5.17 -5.30 -10.55
N PHE A 41 4.69 -5.09 -9.32
CA PHE A 41 3.71 -4.07 -8.97
C PHE A 41 3.82 -3.63 -7.51
N ILE A 42 3.16 -2.52 -7.16
CA ILE A 42 3.03 -2.01 -5.80
C ILE A 42 1.64 -2.35 -5.27
N HIS A 43 1.57 -2.98 -4.10
CA HIS A 43 0.32 -3.27 -3.41
C HIS A 43 -0.28 -2.00 -2.77
N ALA A 44 -1.54 -1.70 -3.07
CA ALA A 44 -2.30 -0.63 -2.43
C ALA A 44 -3.68 -1.14 -1.96
N THR A 45 -4.39 -0.33 -1.20
CA THR A 45 -5.79 -0.57 -0.83
C THR A 45 -6.68 0.57 -1.34
N HIS A 46 -7.93 0.26 -1.69
CA HIS A 46 -8.92 1.27 -2.05
C HIS A 46 -9.51 1.99 -0.83
N GLU A 47 -9.35 1.40 0.36
CA GLU A 47 -9.74 1.96 1.64
C GLU A 47 -8.59 1.84 2.64
N ALA A 48 -8.30 2.93 3.35
CA ALA A 48 -7.23 2.94 4.33
C ALA A 48 -7.50 2.00 5.52
N ASN A 49 -8.77 1.80 5.90
CA ASN A 49 -9.13 0.93 7.03
C ASN A 49 -8.80 -0.56 6.77
N LEU A 50 -8.80 -0.99 5.50
CA LEU A 50 -8.39 -2.35 5.12
C LEU A 50 -6.89 -2.58 5.36
N LEU A 51 -6.11 -1.50 5.38
CA LEU A 51 -4.67 -1.56 5.34
C LEU A 51 -4.10 -2.19 6.64
N LEU A 52 -4.64 -1.85 7.81
CA LEU A 52 -4.24 -2.48 9.07
C LEU A 52 -4.51 -3.99 9.08
N GLY A 53 -5.64 -4.42 8.51
CA GLY A 53 -5.98 -5.82 8.37
C GLY A 53 -4.98 -6.57 7.47
N VAL A 54 -4.62 -5.98 6.33
CA VAL A 54 -3.61 -6.53 5.41
C VAL A 54 -2.23 -6.60 6.07
N LEU A 55 -1.80 -5.54 6.73
CA LEU A 55 -0.47 -5.48 7.36
C LEU A 55 -0.31 -6.47 8.53
N ASN A 56 -1.39 -6.69 9.29
CA ASN A 56 -1.42 -7.66 10.38
C ASN A 56 -1.80 -9.08 9.94
N TRP A 57 -2.09 -9.31 8.65
CA TRP A 57 -2.53 -10.61 8.18
C TRP A 57 -1.41 -11.65 8.28
N ARG A 58 -1.74 -12.81 8.82
CA ARG A 58 -0.85 -13.95 8.96
C ARG A 58 -1.15 -14.97 7.87
N HIS A 59 -0.30 -15.00 6.85
CA HIS A 59 -0.39 -15.99 5.78
C HIS A 59 -0.23 -17.41 6.36
N PRO A 60 -1.12 -18.38 6.05
CA PRO A 60 -1.06 -19.73 6.61
C PRO A 60 0.28 -20.44 6.40
N LYS A 61 0.89 -20.23 5.22
CA LYS A 61 2.20 -20.80 4.84
C LYS A 61 3.42 -19.91 5.12
N HIS A 62 3.27 -18.58 5.16
CA HIS A 62 4.40 -17.65 5.17
C HIS A 62 4.48 -16.82 6.45
N GLY A 63 3.54 -17.01 7.39
CA GLY A 63 3.48 -16.22 8.62
C GLY A 63 3.12 -14.77 8.34
N PHE A 64 3.59 -13.86 9.19
CA PHE A 64 3.35 -12.43 9.00
C PHE A 64 4.29 -11.87 7.92
N ILE A 65 3.71 -11.21 6.92
CA ILE A 65 4.46 -10.63 5.81
C ILE A 65 5.11 -9.30 6.23
N TYR A 66 4.37 -8.44 6.93
CA TYR A 66 4.83 -7.08 7.26
C TYR A 66 5.18 -6.89 8.74
N LYS A 67 4.49 -7.60 9.65
CA LYS A 67 4.62 -7.40 11.11
C LYS A 67 6.07 -7.50 11.63
N HIS A 68 6.89 -8.36 11.02
CA HIS A 68 8.28 -8.59 11.42
C HIS A 68 9.27 -7.54 10.87
N ILE A 69 8.83 -6.64 9.98
CA ILE A 69 9.70 -5.62 9.40
C ILE A 69 9.82 -4.48 10.41
N GLU A 70 11.05 -4.18 10.84
CA GLU A 70 11.32 -3.14 11.83
C GLU A 70 11.28 -1.72 11.22
N GLY A 71 11.13 -0.72 12.10
CA GLY A 71 11.16 0.70 11.75
C GLY A 71 9.78 1.37 11.69
N THR A 72 9.82 2.65 11.34
CA THR A 72 8.64 3.53 11.21
C THR A 72 8.01 3.38 9.84
N PHE A 73 6.68 3.44 9.79
CA PHE A 73 5.89 3.30 8.58
C PHE A 73 5.01 4.53 8.36
N LEU A 74 4.78 4.85 7.09
CA LEU A 74 3.84 5.88 6.66
C LEU A 74 2.78 5.26 5.77
N CYS A 75 1.54 5.70 5.92
CA CYS A 75 0.46 5.48 4.96
C CYS A 75 0.40 6.69 4.01
N LEU A 76 0.55 6.43 2.72
CA LEU A 76 0.46 7.43 1.66
C LEU A 76 -0.96 7.41 1.09
N ALA A 77 -1.63 8.56 1.05
CA ALA A 77 -2.81 8.75 0.22
C ALA A 77 -2.36 9.20 -1.18
N ILE A 78 -2.70 8.42 -2.20
CA ILE A 78 -2.26 8.62 -3.59
C ILE A 78 -3.47 9.02 -4.42
N ASP A 79 -3.41 10.20 -5.03
CA ASP A 79 -4.39 10.68 -6.00
C ASP A 79 -4.16 9.98 -7.34
N THR A 80 -5.12 9.13 -7.73
CA THR A 80 -5.04 8.35 -8.97
C THR A 80 -5.25 9.21 -10.21
N ALA A 81 -5.88 10.39 -10.12
CA ALA A 81 -6.11 11.25 -11.27
C ALA A 81 -4.80 11.84 -11.84
N VAL A 82 -3.76 11.95 -11.01
CA VAL A 82 -2.43 12.46 -11.38
C VAL A 82 -1.33 11.40 -11.28
N LEU A 83 -1.69 10.17 -10.91
CA LEU A 83 -0.77 9.04 -10.91
C LEU A 83 -0.48 8.61 -12.35
N THR A 84 0.79 8.64 -12.73
CA THR A 84 1.21 8.26 -14.09
C THR A 84 1.39 6.75 -14.28
N SER A 85 1.48 6.00 -13.18
CA SER A 85 1.59 4.54 -13.19
C SER A 85 0.21 3.89 -13.33
N PRO A 86 0.05 2.92 -14.26
CA PRO A 86 -1.21 2.19 -14.42
C PRO A 86 -1.67 1.52 -13.12
N VAL A 87 -2.98 1.48 -12.89
CA VAL A 87 -3.58 0.79 -11.74
C VAL A 87 -4.51 -0.28 -12.25
N LYS A 88 -4.33 -1.51 -11.77
CA LYS A 88 -5.27 -2.61 -12.03
C LYS A 88 -5.97 -3.02 -10.74
N MET A 89 -7.25 -3.33 -10.84
CA MET A 89 -8.05 -3.80 -9.72
C MET A 89 -8.10 -5.33 -9.77
N GLU A 90 -7.31 -6.00 -8.94
CA GLU A 90 -7.16 -7.46 -8.99
C GLU A 90 -7.68 -8.10 -7.71
N ALA A 91 -8.63 -9.03 -7.86
CA ALA A 91 -9.12 -9.86 -6.76
C ALA A 91 -8.32 -11.16 -6.68
N ALA A 92 -8.23 -11.74 -5.49
CA ALA A 92 -7.76 -13.10 -5.34
C ALA A 92 -8.66 -14.08 -6.12
N VAL A 93 -8.15 -15.28 -6.42
CA VAL A 93 -8.98 -16.34 -6.99
C VAL A 93 -10.08 -16.69 -5.98
N PRO A 94 -11.37 -16.69 -6.38
CA PRO A 94 -12.46 -17.10 -5.50
C PRO A 94 -12.25 -18.51 -4.94
N THR A 95 -12.60 -18.71 -3.67
CA THR A 95 -12.61 -20.01 -3.01
C THR A 95 -13.98 -20.31 -2.44
N GLU A 96 -14.25 -21.55 -2.03
CA GLU A 96 -15.51 -21.89 -1.34
C GLU A 96 -15.72 -21.05 -0.07
N SER A 97 -14.64 -20.76 0.66
CA SER A 97 -14.67 -19.94 1.87
C SER A 97 -14.71 -18.43 1.60
N ASN A 98 -14.42 -18.00 0.37
CA ASN A 98 -14.45 -16.60 -0.05
C ASN A 98 -14.86 -16.51 -1.54
N PRO A 99 -16.16 -16.66 -1.84
CA PRO A 99 -16.65 -16.75 -3.21
C PRO A 99 -16.61 -15.42 -3.96
N ASN A 100 -16.52 -14.29 -3.24
CA ASN A 100 -16.48 -12.94 -3.81
C ASN A 100 -15.32 -12.16 -3.17
N PRO A 101 -14.07 -12.48 -3.52
CA PRO A 101 -12.90 -11.81 -2.97
C PRO A 101 -12.89 -10.34 -3.37
N ILE A 102 -12.45 -9.49 -2.44
CA ILE A 102 -12.27 -8.05 -2.67
C ILE A 102 -11.11 -7.86 -3.67
N ALA A 103 -11.31 -6.95 -4.63
CA ALA A 103 -10.27 -6.53 -5.55
C ALA A 103 -9.41 -5.42 -4.93
N PHE A 104 -8.09 -5.55 -5.00
CA PHE A 104 -7.15 -4.56 -4.50
C PHE A 104 -6.46 -3.84 -5.66
N PRO A 105 -6.16 -2.53 -5.51
CA PRO A 105 -5.39 -1.80 -6.51
C PRO A 105 -3.92 -2.23 -6.50
N HIS A 106 -3.41 -2.60 -7.67
CA HIS A 106 -2.00 -2.85 -7.94
C HIS A 106 -1.46 -1.78 -8.89
N ILE A 107 -0.39 -1.08 -8.48
CA ILE A 107 0.23 -0.01 -9.26
C ILE A 107 1.41 -0.60 -10.06
N PHE A 108 1.32 -0.54 -11.39
CA PHE A 108 2.34 -1.06 -12.32
C PHE A 108 3.30 0.02 -12.75
N GLY A 109 4.07 0.52 -11.79
CA GLY A 109 5.09 1.54 -12.03
C GLY A 109 5.48 2.24 -10.73
N PRO A 110 6.37 3.24 -10.82
CA PRO A 110 6.78 3.99 -9.65
C PRO A 110 5.66 4.85 -9.06
N ILE A 111 5.83 5.21 -7.79
CA ILE A 111 5.12 6.35 -7.20
C ILE A 111 6.05 7.56 -7.29
N LEU A 112 5.56 8.67 -7.84
CA LEU A 112 6.30 9.92 -7.93
C LEU A 112 5.97 10.77 -6.69
N PRO A 113 6.90 10.88 -5.71
CA PRO A 113 6.55 11.41 -4.39
C PRO A 113 5.94 12.81 -4.39
N LEU A 114 6.41 13.68 -5.28
CA LEU A 114 5.99 15.08 -5.32
C LEU A 114 4.78 15.35 -6.23
N SER A 115 4.28 14.35 -6.96
CA SER A 115 3.21 14.57 -7.95
C SER A 115 1.86 13.98 -7.55
N CYS A 116 1.83 12.81 -6.92
CA CYS A 116 0.58 12.07 -6.69
C CYS A 116 0.29 11.77 -5.22
N VAL A 117 1.18 12.08 -4.28
CA VAL A 117 0.93 11.85 -2.84
C VAL A 117 0.31 13.10 -2.23
N THR A 118 -0.92 12.97 -1.73
CA THR A 118 -1.68 14.09 -1.15
C THR A 118 -1.59 14.17 0.36
N ARG A 119 -1.37 13.03 1.04
CA ARG A 119 -1.16 12.94 2.49
C ARG A 119 -0.15 11.85 2.83
N GLN A 120 0.61 12.10 3.89
CA GLN A 120 1.47 11.12 4.56
C GLN A 120 1.00 11.04 6.00
N MET A 121 0.62 9.85 6.46
CA MET A 121 0.03 9.64 7.79
C MET A 121 0.88 8.62 8.53
N GLU A 122 1.17 8.88 9.80
CA GLU A 122 1.95 7.96 10.61
C GLU A 122 1.15 6.68 10.88
N VAL A 123 1.84 5.55 10.79
CA VAL A 123 1.27 4.24 11.13
C VAL A 123 1.84 3.82 12.49
N VAL A 124 0.99 3.82 13.50
CA VAL A 124 1.38 3.48 14.87
C VAL A 124 1.52 1.97 14.99
N ARG A 125 2.57 1.54 15.70
CA ARG A 125 2.87 0.12 15.91
C ARG A 125 3.06 -0.20 17.38
N ASP A 126 2.72 -1.43 17.74
CA ASP A 126 3.05 -1.98 19.05
C ASP A 126 4.58 -2.18 19.15
N PRO A 127 5.27 -1.54 20.11
CA PRO A 127 6.71 -1.67 20.25
C PRO A 127 7.15 -3.06 20.74
N GLN A 128 6.25 -3.88 21.28
CA GLN A 128 6.58 -5.21 21.80
C GLN A 128 6.59 -6.28 20.71
N ASP A 129 5.63 -6.24 19.79
CA ASP A 129 5.43 -7.31 18.80
C ASP A 129 5.30 -6.84 17.35
N GLY A 130 5.34 -5.52 17.11
CA GLY A 130 5.31 -4.92 15.79
C GLY A 130 3.92 -4.87 15.14
N THR A 131 2.84 -5.19 15.86
CA THR A 131 1.44 -5.08 15.37
C THR A 131 1.16 -3.66 14.90
N PHE A 132 0.50 -3.51 13.75
CA PHE A 132 0.04 -2.20 13.26
C PHE A 132 -1.27 -1.85 13.96
N LEU A 133 -1.28 -0.76 14.72
CA LEU A 133 -2.36 -0.41 15.65
C LEU A 133 -3.35 0.59 15.05
N SER A 134 -2.85 1.68 14.45
CA SER A 134 -3.66 2.77 13.94
C SER A 134 -2.96 3.52 12.80
N ILE A 135 -3.73 4.32 12.06
CA ILE A 135 -3.22 5.27 11.06
C ILE A 135 -3.75 6.63 11.45
N GLU A 136 -2.84 7.57 11.77
CA GLU A 136 -3.21 8.88 12.30
C GLU A 136 -4.15 9.64 11.35
N GLY A 137 -5.26 10.15 11.91
CA GLY A 137 -6.26 10.89 11.15
C GLY A 137 -7.06 10.04 10.14
N ILE A 138 -7.09 8.72 10.31
CA ILE A 138 -7.98 7.80 9.59
C ILE A 138 -8.71 6.86 10.56
N CYS A 139 -7.95 6.06 11.31
CA CYS A 139 -8.49 5.06 12.22
C CYS A 139 -7.80 5.25 13.57
N GLU A 140 -8.57 5.70 14.57
CA GLU A 140 -8.14 5.96 15.95
C GLU A 140 -8.87 5.04 16.93
#